data_AF-A0A508YLJ3-F1
#
_entry.id   AF-A0A508YLJ3-F1
#
_cell.length_a   1.000
_cell.length_b   1.000
_cell.length_c   1.000
_cell.angle_alpha   90.00
_cell.angle_beta   90.00
_cell.angle_gamma   90.00
#
_symmetry.space_group_name_H-M   'P 1'
#
loop_
_entity.id
_entity.type
_entity.pdbx_description
1 polymer ?
#
loop_
_entity_poly.entity_id
_entity_poly.type
_entity_poly.pdbx_seq_one_letter_code
_entity_poly.pdbx_strand_id
1 'polypeptide(L)'
;MKEMQANIWTENRTKKYHAFDNLIQKKLKLDLHGQKVGVAIGNGQNGEMLKEVVKSYHGNPKLIDAFSGKRKTLRKQTKNLDILILVTAYASHPSSWVLNEACKDYGIKFAVSPKLAV
;
A
#
# COMPACT_ATOMS: atom_id res chain seq x y z
N MET A 1 6.75 4.69 -37.31
CA MET A 1 7.99 4.79 -36.49
C MET A 1 7.70 5.17 -35.03
N LYS A 2 7.01 6.28 -34.73
CA LYS A 2 6.71 6.68 -33.32
C LYS A 2 5.78 5.69 -32.57
N GLU A 3 4.74 5.18 -33.22
CA GLU A 3 3.79 4.23 -32.59
C GLU A 3 4.44 2.87 -32.26
N MET A 4 5.31 2.38 -33.14
CA MET A 4 6.03 1.12 -32.94
C MET A 4 6.99 1.21 -31.74
N GLN A 5 7.67 2.35 -31.57
CA GLN A 5 8.52 2.57 -30.40
C GLN A 5 7.73 2.76 -29.11
N ALA A 6 6.54 3.38 -29.17
CA ALA A 6 5.65 3.49 -28.02
C ALA A 6 5.17 2.12 -27.56
N ASN A 7 4.75 1.24 -28.47
CA ASN A 7 4.27 -0.11 -28.16
C ASN A 7 5.37 -1.01 -27.57
N ILE A 8 6.59 -0.94 -28.10
CA ILE A 8 7.74 -1.68 -27.57
C ILE A 8 8.09 -1.20 -26.15
N TRP A 9 7.94 0.10 -25.89
CA TRP A 9 8.20 0.66 -24.57
C TRP A 9 7.15 0.24 -23.53
N THR A 10 5.86 0.19 -23.90
CA THR A 10 4.79 -0.32 -23.03
C THR A 10 4.94 -1.81 -22.76
N GLU A 11 5.16 -2.66 -23.77
CA GLU A 11 5.34 -4.11 -23.57
C GLU A 11 6.52 -4.44 -22.65
N ASN A 12 7.65 -3.73 -22.80
CA ASN A 12 8.82 -3.93 -21.95
C ASN A 12 8.57 -3.53 -20.49
N ARG A 13 7.70 -2.55 -20.24
CA ARG A 13 7.21 -2.24 -18.88
C ARG A 13 6.41 -3.42 -18.34
N THR A 14 5.38 -3.85 -19.06
CA THR A 14 4.46 -4.90 -18.59
C THR A 14 5.21 -6.21 -18.28
N LYS A 15 6.19 -6.59 -19.10
CA LYS A 15 7.06 -7.75 -18.85
C LYS A 15 7.91 -7.61 -17.58
N LYS A 16 8.45 -6.41 -17.30
CA LYS A 16 9.17 -6.13 -16.05
C LYS A 16 8.29 -6.22 -14.81
N TYR A 17 7.04 -5.73 -14.88
CA TYR A 17 6.08 -5.85 -13.77
C TYR A 17 5.73 -7.32 -13.48
N HIS A 18 5.38 -8.10 -14.51
CA HIS A 18 5.09 -9.53 -14.34
C HIS A 18 6.28 -10.35 -13.82
N ALA A 19 7.51 -10.01 -14.21
CA ALA A 19 8.70 -10.65 -13.67
C ALA A 19 8.93 -10.29 -12.20
N PHE A 20 8.64 -9.04 -11.80
CA PHE A 20 8.76 -8.58 -10.42
C PHE A 20 7.73 -9.26 -9.51
N ASP A 21 6.47 -9.37 -9.94
CA ASP A 21 5.40 -10.06 -9.20
C ASP A 21 5.73 -11.54 -8.98
N ASN A 22 6.21 -12.23 -10.01
CA ASN A 22 6.65 -13.63 -9.90
C ASN A 22 7.86 -13.79 -8.97
N LEU A 23 8.80 -12.83 -8.97
CA LEU A 23 9.98 -12.87 -8.11
C LEU A 23 9.62 -12.60 -6.64
N ILE A 24 8.68 -11.69 -6.40
CA ILE A 24 8.13 -11.36 -5.10
C ILE A 24 7.42 -12.58 -4.50
N GLN A 25 6.52 -13.22 -5.26
CA GLN A 25 5.80 -14.41 -4.78
C GLN A 25 6.71 -15.61 -4.55
N LYS A 26 7.79 -15.78 -5.34
CA LYS A 26 8.76 -16.88 -5.12
C LYS A 26 9.72 -16.66 -3.95
N LYS A 27 9.98 -15.42 -3.52
CA LYS A 27 11.04 -15.12 -2.52
C LYS A 27 10.53 -14.72 -1.15
N LEU A 28 9.31 -14.21 -1.00
CA LEU A 28 8.79 -13.77 0.29
C LEU A 28 7.97 -14.88 0.96
N LYS A 29 8.49 -15.45 2.06
CA LYS A 29 7.71 -16.27 3.03
C LYS A 29 6.79 -15.38 3.89
N LEU A 30 6.13 -14.41 3.29
CA LEU A 30 5.19 -13.54 3.99
C LEU A 30 3.80 -14.14 3.85
N ASP A 31 3.13 -14.36 4.98
CA ASP A 31 1.71 -14.73 5.02
C ASP A 31 1.01 -13.81 6.02
N LEU A 32 -0.02 -13.12 5.53
CA LEU A 32 -0.84 -12.18 6.28
C LEU A 32 -2.21 -12.79 6.61
N HIS A 33 -2.36 -14.11 6.48
CA HIS A 33 -3.61 -14.81 6.77
C HIS A 33 -4.31 -14.31 8.05
N GLY A 34 -5.55 -13.83 7.87
CA GLY A 34 -6.39 -13.33 8.96
C GLY A 34 -6.06 -11.92 9.47
N GLN A 35 -4.92 -11.33 9.09
CA GLN A 35 -4.54 -9.98 9.52
C GLN A 35 -5.31 -8.90 8.76
N LYS A 36 -5.84 -7.92 9.48
CA LYS A 36 -6.43 -6.69 8.95
C LYS A 36 -5.32 -5.70 8.62
N VAL A 37 -5.07 -5.52 7.33
CA VAL A 37 -3.97 -4.73 6.80
C VAL A 37 -4.51 -3.39 6.30
N GLY A 38 -4.20 -2.32 7.02
CA GLY A 38 -4.46 -0.97 6.55
C GLY A 38 -3.43 -0.57 5.50
N VAL A 39 -3.87 0.04 4.40
CA VAL A 39 -2.98 0.68 3.42
C VAL A 39 -3.38 2.15 3.32
N ALA A 40 -2.50 3.03 3.79
CA ALA A 40 -2.70 4.47 3.73
C ALA A 40 -2.43 5.00 2.33
N ILE A 41 -3.47 5.55 1.71
CA ILE A 41 -3.46 6.02 0.33
C ILE A 41 -3.84 7.49 0.25
N GLY A 42 -3.37 8.14 -0.82
CA GLY A 42 -3.81 9.47 -1.20
C GLY A 42 -4.48 9.53 -2.56
N ASN A 43 -4.83 10.77 -2.95
CA ASN A 43 -5.47 11.03 -4.23
C ASN A 43 -4.58 10.55 -5.40
N GLY A 44 -5.17 9.84 -6.35
CA GLY A 44 -4.49 9.36 -7.55
C GLY A 44 -3.76 8.03 -7.42
N GLN A 45 -3.80 7.37 -6.25
CA GLN A 45 -3.26 6.02 -6.11
C GLN A 45 -4.30 4.95 -6.47
N ASN A 46 -3.85 3.87 -7.12
CA ASN A 46 -4.70 2.75 -7.47
C ASN A 46 -4.96 1.86 -6.24
N GLY A 47 -5.95 2.23 -5.43
CA GLY A 47 -6.33 1.48 -4.24
C GLY A 47 -6.78 0.04 -4.49
N GLU A 48 -7.34 -0.25 -5.68
CA GLU A 48 -7.75 -1.61 -6.07
C GLU A 48 -6.53 -2.52 -6.18
N MET A 49 -5.49 -2.09 -6.91
CA MET A 49 -4.24 -2.84 -7.04
C MET A 49 -3.61 -3.16 -5.67
N LEU A 50 -3.67 -2.20 -4.74
CA LEU A 50 -3.10 -2.39 -3.40
C LEU A 50 -3.87 -3.38 -2.55
N LYS A 51 -5.20 -3.44 -2.71
CA LYS A 51 -6.00 -4.49 -2.08
C LYS A 51 -5.59 -5.85 -2.62
N GLU A 52 -5.41 -5.99 -3.93
CA GLU A 52 -5.03 -7.25 -4.56
C GLU A 52 -3.65 -7.73 -4.11
N VAL A 53 -2.68 -6.82 -3.96
CA VAL A 53 -1.37 -7.17 -3.36
C VAL A 53 -1.55 -7.75 -1.96
N VAL A 54 -2.31 -7.10 -1.07
CA VAL A 54 -2.56 -7.61 0.28
C VAL A 54 -3.27 -8.97 0.27
N LYS A 55 -4.28 -9.14 -0.59
CA LYS A 55 -4.99 -10.41 -0.74
C LYS A 55 -4.09 -11.53 -1.27
N SER A 56 -3.12 -11.21 -2.14
CA SER A 56 -2.15 -12.18 -2.64
C SER A 56 -1.26 -12.77 -1.53
N TYR A 57 -1.20 -12.10 -0.37
CA TYR A 57 -0.58 -12.60 0.86
C TYR A 57 -1.62 -13.05 1.90
N HIS A 58 -2.86 -13.35 1.49
CA HIS A 58 -3.97 -13.79 2.34
C HIS A 58 -4.43 -12.79 3.43
N GLY A 59 -4.02 -11.53 3.33
CA GLY A 59 -4.44 -10.48 4.26
C GLY A 59 -5.85 -9.95 3.95
N ASN A 60 -6.44 -9.28 4.93
CA ASN A 60 -7.71 -8.55 4.78
C ASN A 60 -7.45 -7.05 4.59
N PRO A 61 -7.51 -6.52 3.35
CA PRO A 61 -7.14 -5.14 3.08
C PRO A 61 -8.20 -4.12 3.53
N LYS A 62 -7.73 -3.01 4.10
CA LYS A 62 -8.51 -1.81 4.37
C LYS A 62 -7.78 -0.59 3.83
N LEU A 63 -8.39 0.13 2.89
CA LEU A 63 -7.83 1.40 2.44
C LEU A 63 -8.08 2.48 3.51
N ILE A 64 -7.04 3.25 3.80
CA ILE A 64 -7.08 4.38 4.74
C ILE A 64 -6.88 5.64 3.92
N ASP A 65 -7.90 6.50 3.87
CA ASP A 65 -7.80 7.80 3.23
C ASP A 65 -6.98 8.74 4.12
N ALA A 66 -5.70 8.90 3.76
CA ALA A 66 -4.76 9.75 4.46
C ALA A 66 -5.06 11.25 4.29
N PHE A 67 -5.89 11.64 3.31
CA PHE A 67 -6.24 13.03 2.99
C PHE A 67 -7.57 13.49 3.58
N SER A 68 -8.29 12.61 4.27
CA SER A 68 -9.51 12.97 5.03
C SER A 68 -9.30 14.08 6.09
N GLY A 69 -8.05 14.51 6.33
CA GLY A 69 -7.64 15.80 6.92
C GLY A 69 -7.93 15.96 8.42
N LYS A 70 -8.83 15.17 8.98
CA LYS A 70 -9.29 15.27 10.36
C LYS A 70 -8.70 14.13 11.19
N ARG A 71 -7.94 14.48 12.24
CA ARG A 71 -7.31 13.54 13.19
C ARG A 71 -8.26 12.43 13.65
N LYS A 72 -9.48 12.80 14.06
CA LYS A 72 -10.52 11.86 14.53
C LYS A 72 -10.89 10.83 13.45
N THR A 73 -10.98 11.25 12.19
CA THR A 73 -11.32 10.38 11.06
C THR A 73 -10.19 9.39 10.79
N LEU A 74 -8.94 9.85 10.71
CA LEU A 74 -7.77 8.99 10.52
C LEU A 74 -7.68 7.93 11.63
N ARG A 75 -7.83 8.32 12.90
CA ARG A 75 -7.81 7.39 14.02
C ARG A 75 -8.96 6.38 13.99
N LYS A 76 -10.16 6.79 13.57
CA LYS A 76 -11.30 5.86 13.41
C LYS A 76 -11.03 4.84 12.30
N GLN A 77 -10.41 5.28 11.20
CA GLN A 77 -10.05 4.40 10.09
C GLN A 77 -8.98 3.37 10.49
N THR A 78 -8.05 3.71 11.38
CA THR A 78 -6.98 2.80 11.81
C THR A 78 -7.37 1.81 12.92
N LYS A 79 -8.52 1.99 13.59
CA LYS A 79 -8.96 1.06 14.64
C LYS A 79 -9.08 -0.39 14.12
N ASN A 80 -8.68 -1.32 14.99
CA ASN A 80 -8.79 -2.77 14.80
C ASN A 80 -8.00 -3.29 13.59
N LEU A 81 -6.91 -2.61 13.21
CA LEU A 81 -5.92 -3.15 12.27
C LEU A 81 -4.86 -3.94 13.04
N ASP A 82 -4.26 -4.90 12.37
CA ASP A 82 -3.08 -5.62 12.90
C ASP A 82 -1.78 -4.97 12.39
N ILE A 83 -1.84 -4.43 11.17
CA ILE A 83 -0.74 -3.71 10.53
C ILE A 83 -1.27 -2.54 9.69
N LEU A 84 -0.53 -1.43 9.67
CA LEU A 84 -0.75 -0.29 8.78
C LEU A 84 0.50 -0.08 7.92
N ILE A 85 0.30 -0.02 6.62
CA ILE A 85 1.34 0.26 5.61
C ILE A 85 1.12 1.68 5.09
N LEU A 86 2.11 2.54 5.31
CA LEU A 86 2.18 3.90 4.76
C LEU A 86 3.08 3.92 3.53
N VAL A 87 2.68 4.67 2.50
CA VAL A 87 3.50 4.90 1.31
C VAL A 87 4.36 6.14 1.53
N THR A 88 5.68 6.07 1.33
CA THR A 88 6.66 7.14 1.66
C THR A 88 6.42 8.46 0.97
N ALA A 89 5.72 8.49 -0.17
CA ALA A 89 5.26 9.74 -0.78
C ALA A 89 4.50 10.63 0.23
N TYR A 90 3.99 10.03 1.32
CA TYR A 90 3.29 10.70 2.40
C TYR A 90 4.07 10.78 3.71
N ALA A 91 5.30 10.25 3.83
CA ALA A 91 6.02 10.18 5.11
C ALA A 91 6.19 11.54 5.80
N SER A 92 6.30 12.63 5.02
CA SER A 92 6.42 14.00 5.53
C SER A 92 5.07 14.73 5.73
N HIS A 93 3.93 14.09 5.45
CA HIS A 93 2.60 14.71 5.58
C HIS A 93 2.10 14.66 7.04
N PRO A 94 1.36 15.67 7.55
CA PRO A 94 0.81 15.67 8.92
C PRO A 94 -0.02 14.41 9.26
N SER A 95 -0.71 13.84 8.27
CA SER A 95 -1.46 12.59 8.42
C SER A 95 -0.58 11.43 8.86
N SER A 96 0.69 11.38 8.44
CA SER A 96 1.61 10.30 8.79
C SER A 96 1.98 10.31 10.27
N TRP A 97 2.09 11.50 10.87
CA TRP A 97 2.25 11.65 12.32
C TRP A 97 1.03 11.12 13.06
N VAL A 98 -0.17 11.51 12.63
CA VAL A 98 -1.43 11.05 13.24
C VAL A 98 -1.59 9.53 13.13
N LEU A 99 -1.25 8.95 11.98
CA LEU A 99 -1.32 7.51 11.74
C LEU A 99 -0.32 6.74 12.62
N ASN A 100 0.91 7.25 12.74
CA ASN A 100 1.95 6.67 13.60
C ASN A 100 1.52 6.69 15.08
N GLU A 101 1.00 7.83 15.57
CA GLU A 101 0.46 7.93 16.92
C GLU A 101 -0.70 6.96 17.15
N ALA A 102 -1.63 6.86 16.20
CA ALA A 102 -2.73 5.92 16.29
C ALA A 102 -2.24 4.47 16.35
N CYS A 103 -1.20 4.12 15.59
CA CYS A 103 -0.63 2.78 15.61
C CYS A 103 0.01 2.46 16.96
N LYS A 104 0.77 3.40 17.55
CA LYS A 104 1.34 3.24 18.89
C LYS A 104 0.25 3.06 19.95
N ASP A 105 -0.76 3.92 19.93
CA ASP A 105 -1.85 3.90 20.93
C ASP A 105 -2.70 2.63 20.85
N TYR A 106 -2.82 2.01 19.67
CA TYR A 106 -3.64 0.83 19.43
C TYR A 106 -2.83 -0.47 19.33
N GLY A 107 -1.50 -0.44 19.48
CA GLY A 107 -0.65 -1.62 19.36
C GLY A 107 -0.57 -2.20 17.93
N ILE A 108 -0.76 -1.35 16.91
CA ILE A 108 -0.77 -1.75 15.50
C ILE A 108 0.66 -1.73 14.95
N LYS A 109 1.06 -2.77 14.22
CA LYS A 109 2.37 -2.77 13.52
C LYS A 109 2.37 -1.68 12.45
N PHE A 110 3.43 -0.88 12.37
CA PHE A 110 3.52 0.22 11.40
C PHE A 110 4.69 0.00 10.46
N ALA A 111 4.42 0.00 9.15
CA ALA A 111 5.41 -0.16 8.11
C ALA A 111 5.34 1.01 7.12
N VAL A 112 6.49 1.36 6.54
CA VAL A 112 6.60 2.43 5.56
C VAL A 112 7.23 1.85 4.29
N SER A 113 6.53 1.99 3.16
CA SER A 113 6.98 1.51 1.85
C SER A 113 7.56 2.66 1.02
N PRO A 114 8.83 2.62 0.61
CA PRO A 114 9.53 3.67 -0.17
C PRO A 114 8.93 3.93 -1.55
N LYS A 115 8.15 2.98 -2.06
CA LYS A 115 7.49 3.05 -3.35
C LYS A 115 6.36 2.04 -3.35
N LEU A 116 5.13 2.48 -3.62
CA LEU A 116 4.18 1.56 -4.23
C LEU A 116 4.57 1.49 -5.69
N ALA A 117 4.98 0.31 -6.15
CA ALA A 117 5.10 0.08 -7.58
C ALA A 117 3.70 0.29 -8.20
N VAL A 118 3.52 1.44 -8.84
CA VAL A 118 2.55 1.66 -9.92
C VAL A 118 3.28 1.43 -11.22
#